data_AF-A0A946D682-F1
#
_entry.id   AF-A0A946D682-F1
#
_cell.length_a   1.000
_cell.length_b   1.000
_cell.length_c   1.000
_cell.angle_alpha   90.00
_cell.angle_beta   90.00
_cell.angle_gamma   90.00
#
_symmetry.space_group_name_H-M   'P 1'
#
loop_
_entity.id
_entity.type
_entity.pdbx_description
1 polymer ?
#
loop_
_entity_poly.entity_id
_entity_poly.type
_entity_poly.pdbx_seq_one_letter_code
_entity_poly.pdbx_strand_id
1 'polypeptide(L)'
;MKTSARRIICFALALGLVSLLGQCQPVPKPFASLNKGDFSTIQIGPRAGVIVLPITGDLPEGVAVNLAEAMAKALRRREVTASTGQGHSRSHYLWCEADLISRDRLQLSWRLTGSEHYETLTVTQTEEISSKAWLRGDDALLQSLAGKAADQVDRQLRRRERGQGRRIAFAPVTIGPVDGVPGQGGRKLAAAMQAALADAGVPLSDSPLDDGFILLGSMHVSPDGTDQRIEMVWHLIRPDGREFGTISQANTVPRAQVSGDWGNLASAIAKAGAPGVRDLLRRDPG
;
A
#
# COMPACT_ATOMS: atom_id res chain seq x y z
N MET A 1 15.46 47.11 61.95
CA MET A 1 14.31 46.63 61.12
C MET A 1 14.32 47.10 59.65
N LYS A 2 15.40 47.67 59.09
CA LYS A 2 15.45 48.16 57.69
C LYS A 2 16.03 47.17 56.65
N THR A 3 16.50 46.00 57.07
CA THR A 3 17.20 45.02 56.21
C THR A 3 16.30 43.94 55.60
N SER A 4 15.06 43.78 56.08
CA SER A 4 14.15 42.72 55.61
C SER A 4 13.40 43.09 54.31
N ALA A 5 12.95 44.35 54.17
CA ALA A 5 12.15 44.80 53.03
C ALA A 5 12.93 44.78 51.69
N ARG A 6 14.24 45.00 51.71
CA ARG A 6 15.07 45.06 50.49
C ARG A 6 15.34 43.68 49.89
N ARG A 7 15.33 42.61 50.70
CA ARG A 7 15.48 41.23 50.24
C ARG A 7 14.20 40.68 49.60
N ILE A 8 13.05 41.10 50.10
CA ILE A 8 11.74 40.70 49.56
C ILE A 8 11.47 41.35 48.20
N ILE A 9 11.89 42.61 48.01
CA ILE A 9 11.74 43.32 46.73
C ILE A 9 12.68 42.74 45.65
N CYS A 10 13.93 42.36 45.98
CA CYS A 10 14.82 41.69 45.02
C CYS A 10 14.34 40.27 44.65
N PHE A 11 13.74 39.52 45.59
CA PHE A 11 13.15 38.21 45.27
C PHE A 11 11.90 38.33 44.40
N ALA A 12 11.06 39.36 44.61
CA ALA A 12 9.90 39.63 43.76
C ALA A 12 10.29 40.06 42.33
N LEU A 13 11.40 40.81 42.17
CA LEU A 13 11.89 41.21 40.85
C LEU A 13 12.55 40.03 40.08
N ALA A 14 13.20 39.11 40.79
CA ALA A 14 13.80 37.92 40.18
C ALA A 14 12.74 36.87 39.79
N LEU A 15 11.62 36.78 40.51
CA LEU A 15 10.53 35.86 40.19
C LEU A 15 9.66 36.36 39.02
N GLY A 16 9.57 37.69 38.82
CA GLY A 16 8.83 38.29 37.70
C GLY A 16 9.55 38.17 36.34
N LEU A 17 10.87 38.05 36.32
CA LEU A 17 11.66 38.02 35.08
C LEU A 17 11.77 36.61 34.45
N VAL A 18 11.47 35.55 35.21
CA VAL A 18 11.49 34.16 34.72
C VAL A 18 10.17 33.78 34.01
N SER A 19 9.08 34.53 34.22
CA SER A 19 7.77 34.24 33.64
C SER A 19 7.59 34.67 32.17
N LEU A 20 8.59 35.32 31.57
CA LEU A 20 8.47 35.91 30.21
C LEU A 20 9.12 35.09 29.08
N LEU A 21 9.70 33.91 29.35
CA LEU A 21 10.40 33.10 28.34
C LEU A 21 9.69 31.79 27.95
N GLY A 22 8.42 31.62 28.32
CA GLY A 22 7.76 30.31 28.29
C GLY A 22 6.67 30.07 27.25
N GLN A 23 6.39 30.97 26.30
CA GLN A 23 5.27 30.74 25.36
C GLN A 23 5.68 30.86 23.89
N CYS A 24 6.48 29.91 23.44
CA CYS A 24 6.33 29.38 22.08
C CYS A 24 4.99 28.64 22.03
N GLN A 25 3.87 29.37 21.91
CA GLN A 25 2.60 28.75 21.57
C GLN A 25 2.74 28.08 20.21
N PRO A 26 2.29 26.82 20.04
CA PRO A 26 2.34 26.15 18.76
C PRO A 26 1.55 26.98 17.75
N VAL A 27 2.18 27.26 16.61
CA VAL A 27 1.57 28.00 15.49
C VAL A 27 0.21 27.35 15.17
N PRO A 28 -0.91 28.10 15.22
CA PRO A 28 -2.21 27.55 14.85
C PRO A 28 -2.11 27.09 13.40
N LYS A 29 -2.36 25.80 13.16
CA LYS A 29 -2.39 25.19 11.83
C LYS A 29 -3.83 25.24 11.31
N PRO A 30 -4.24 26.28 10.56
CA PRO A 30 -5.63 26.44 10.09
C PRO A 30 -6.08 25.33 9.12
N PHE A 31 -5.17 24.49 8.64
CA PHE A 31 -5.43 23.35 7.77
C PHE A 31 -4.90 22.02 8.33
N ALA A 32 -4.85 21.85 9.66
CA ALA A 32 -4.72 20.52 10.22
C ALA A 32 -6.05 19.78 10.02
N SER A 33 -6.07 18.79 9.13
CA SER A 33 -7.27 17.97 8.92
C SER A 33 -7.63 17.24 10.21
N LEU A 34 -8.91 17.32 10.62
CA LEU A 34 -9.43 16.65 11.81
C LEU A 34 -9.38 15.12 11.70
N ASN A 35 -9.33 14.60 10.47
CA ASN A 35 -8.92 13.23 10.16
C ASN A 35 -7.74 13.31 9.18
N LYS A 36 -6.58 12.80 9.59
CA LYS A 36 -5.64 12.25 8.59
C LYS A 36 -6.32 10.98 8.11
N GLY A 37 -6.84 10.97 6.89
CA GLY A 37 -7.37 9.75 6.29
C GLY A 37 -6.37 8.61 6.51
N ASP A 38 -6.84 7.44 6.93
CA ASP A 38 -5.98 6.29 7.07
C ASP A 38 -5.61 5.80 5.66
N PHE A 39 -4.49 6.33 5.15
CA PHE A 39 -3.95 5.90 3.87
C PHE A 39 -3.14 4.60 3.99
N SER A 40 -3.20 3.88 5.13
CA SER A 40 -2.52 2.58 5.32
C SER A 40 -2.89 1.57 4.22
N THR A 41 -4.12 1.63 3.70
CA THR A 41 -4.64 0.81 2.60
C THR A 41 -4.16 1.23 1.21
N ILE A 42 -3.65 2.45 1.01
CA ILE A 42 -3.04 2.83 -0.28
C ILE A 42 -1.69 2.13 -0.39
N GLN A 43 -1.66 1.00 -1.08
CA GLN A 43 -0.43 0.31 -1.42
C GLN A 43 0.29 1.07 -2.52
N ILE A 44 1.11 2.05 -2.11
CA ILE A 44 1.93 2.81 -3.04
C ILE A 44 3.08 1.90 -3.49
N GLY A 45 3.15 1.63 -4.79
CA GLY A 45 4.18 0.77 -5.37
C GLY A 45 5.60 1.27 -5.10
N PRO A 46 6.63 0.45 -5.37
CA PRO A 46 8.02 0.73 -5.00
C PRO A 46 8.61 2.03 -5.54
N ARG A 47 7.95 2.69 -6.50
CA ARG A 47 8.34 4.00 -7.04
C ARG A 47 7.97 5.20 -6.17
N ALA A 48 7.16 5.00 -5.13
CA ALA A 48 6.53 6.09 -4.40
C ALA A 48 7.31 6.61 -3.18
N GLY A 49 8.44 6.00 -2.85
CA GLY A 49 9.28 6.47 -1.75
C GLY A 49 10.49 5.58 -1.56
N VAL A 50 11.55 5.84 -2.31
CA VAL A 50 12.84 5.14 -2.22
C VAL A 50 13.83 6.00 -1.42
N ILE A 51 14.34 5.45 -0.33
CA ILE A 51 15.44 6.03 0.44
C ILE A 51 16.73 5.39 -0.03
N VAL A 52 17.59 6.19 -0.67
CA VAL A 52 18.91 5.75 -1.09
C VAL A 52 19.86 5.91 0.09
N LEU A 53 20.37 4.78 0.57
CA LEU A 53 21.32 4.75 1.68
C LEU A 53 22.73 5.09 1.18
N PRO A 54 23.61 5.61 2.07
CA PRO A 54 25.02 5.75 1.76
C PRO A 54 25.60 4.44 1.24
N ILE A 55 26.42 4.52 0.20
CA ILE A 55 27.04 3.34 -0.43
C ILE A 55 28.03 2.71 0.56
N THR A 56 28.02 1.38 0.66
CA THR A 56 28.93 0.61 1.52
C THR A 56 30.10 0.04 0.72
N GLY A 57 31.25 -0.10 1.36
CA GLY A 57 32.48 -0.64 0.76
C GLY A 57 33.71 0.17 1.20
N ASP A 58 34.89 -0.22 0.70
CA ASP A 58 36.12 0.57 0.85
C ASP A 58 36.11 1.71 -0.17
N LEU A 59 35.68 2.89 0.28
CA LEU A 59 35.35 4.03 -0.58
C LEU A 59 36.17 5.28 -0.20
N PRO A 60 36.59 6.09 -1.19
CA PRO A 60 37.17 7.40 -0.92
C PRO A 60 36.18 8.30 -0.16
N GLU A 61 36.72 9.27 0.58
CA GLU A 61 35.94 10.19 1.38
C GLU A 61 34.88 10.92 0.54
N GLY A 62 33.65 10.98 1.05
CA GLY A 62 32.52 11.65 0.38
C GLY A 62 31.85 10.86 -0.75
N VAL A 63 32.52 9.86 -1.35
CA VAL A 63 31.96 9.08 -2.47
C VAL A 63 30.67 8.37 -2.07
N ALA A 64 30.61 7.82 -0.86
CA ALA A 64 29.43 7.11 -0.36
C ALA A 64 28.16 7.98 -0.35
N VAL A 65 28.26 9.23 0.11
CA VAL A 65 27.11 10.15 0.20
C VAL A 65 26.82 10.79 -1.15
N ASN A 66 27.85 11.18 -1.90
CA ASN A 66 27.69 11.85 -3.18
C ASN A 66 27.09 10.91 -4.24
N LEU A 67 27.49 9.63 -4.24
CA LEU A 67 26.92 8.63 -5.14
C LEU A 67 25.46 8.29 -4.76
N ALA A 68 25.12 8.25 -3.46
CA ALA A 68 23.74 8.10 -3.02
C ALA A 68 22.85 9.28 -3.47
N GLU A 69 23.32 10.52 -3.35
CA GLU A 69 22.57 11.69 -3.83
C GLU A 69 22.45 11.73 -5.35
N ALA A 70 23.53 11.37 -6.07
CA ALA A 70 23.50 11.23 -7.52
C ALA A 70 22.47 10.19 -7.96
N MET A 71 22.38 9.05 -7.27
CA MET A 71 21.37 8.02 -7.51
C MET A 71 19.96 8.53 -7.22
N ALA A 72 19.72 9.18 -6.08
CA ALA A 72 18.42 9.76 -5.76
C ALA A 72 17.97 10.78 -6.82
N LYS A 73 18.88 11.66 -7.28
CA LYS A 73 18.63 12.61 -8.37
C LYS A 73 18.32 11.90 -9.70
N ALA A 74 19.06 10.84 -10.03
CA ALA A 74 18.86 10.06 -11.24
C ALA A 74 17.50 9.33 -11.24
N LEU A 75 17.07 8.80 -10.10
CA LEU A 75 15.75 8.19 -9.91
C LEU A 75 14.62 9.21 -10.03
N ARG A 76 14.76 10.40 -9.42
CA ARG A 76 13.77 11.49 -9.54
C ARG A 76 13.55 11.91 -10.99
N ARG A 77 14.61 12.01 -11.79
CA ARG A 77 14.51 12.30 -13.25
C ARG A 77 13.73 11.23 -14.04
N ARG A 78 13.58 10.04 -13.47
CA ARG A 78 12.83 8.92 -14.04
C ARG A 78 11.45 8.76 -13.42
N GLU A 79 10.96 9.75 -12.69
CA GLU A 79 9.66 9.71 -11.99
C GLU A 79 9.61 8.57 -10.95
N VAL A 80 10.73 8.34 -10.26
CA VAL A 80 10.80 7.53 -9.06
C VAL A 80 11.04 8.50 -7.89
N THR A 81 10.10 8.58 -6.95
CA THR A 81 10.24 9.42 -5.77
C THR A 81 11.38 8.87 -4.91
N ALA A 82 12.50 9.60 -4.87
CA ALA A 82 13.69 9.16 -4.18
C ALA A 82 14.39 10.28 -3.40
N SER A 83 14.95 9.97 -2.23
CA SER A 83 15.75 10.87 -1.40
C SER A 83 16.83 10.12 -0.62
N THR A 84 17.78 10.84 -0.04
CA THR A 84 18.83 10.32 0.86
C THR A 84 18.49 10.57 2.35
N GLY A 85 17.30 11.12 2.62
CA GLY A 85 16.88 11.53 3.95
C GLY A 85 16.26 10.41 4.79
N GLN A 86 15.59 10.79 5.88
CA GLN A 86 14.91 9.84 6.75
C GLN A 86 13.67 9.26 6.06
N GLY A 87 13.57 7.93 6.03
CA GLY A 87 12.39 7.20 5.57
C GLY A 87 11.24 7.21 6.57
N HIS A 88 10.07 6.78 6.12
CA HIS A 88 8.93 6.43 6.97
C HIS A 88 8.69 4.91 6.93
N SER A 89 7.70 4.43 7.69
CA SER A 89 7.37 2.99 7.81
C SER A 89 7.00 2.28 6.50
N ARG A 90 6.84 3.00 5.40
CA ARG A 90 6.46 2.47 4.08
C ARG A 90 7.49 2.80 2.99
N SER A 91 8.64 3.35 3.40
CA SER A 91 9.73 3.63 2.47
C SER A 91 10.39 2.34 2.04
N HIS A 92 10.78 2.28 0.77
CA HIS A 92 11.70 1.29 0.27
C HIS A 92 13.12 1.78 0.51
N TYR A 93 14.05 0.87 0.78
CA TYR A 93 15.44 1.22 1.00
C TYR A 93 16.30 0.66 -0.12
N LEU A 94 17.04 1.54 -0.79
CA LEU A 94 18.00 1.18 -1.82
C LEU A 94 19.38 1.27 -1.21
N TRP A 95 19.99 0.12 -0.96
CA TRP A 95 21.38 0.03 -0.53
C TRP A 95 22.26 -0.42 -1.69
N CYS A 96 23.53 -0.07 -1.61
CA CYS A 96 24.51 -0.45 -2.61
C CYS A 96 25.80 -0.86 -1.93
N GLU A 97 26.35 -1.96 -2.42
CA GLU A 97 27.69 -2.41 -2.10
C GLU A 97 28.60 -2.17 -3.30
N ALA A 98 29.76 -1.57 -3.06
CA ALA A 98 30.70 -1.16 -4.09
C ALA A 98 32.03 -1.90 -3.91
N ASP A 99 32.43 -2.64 -4.94
CA ASP A 99 33.64 -3.48 -4.95
C ASP A 99 34.56 -3.09 -6.12
N LEU A 100 35.78 -2.71 -5.81
CA LEU A 100 36.80 -2.43 -6.82
C LEU A 100 37.50 -3.74 -7.23
N ILE A 101 37.06 -4.33 -8.34
CA ILE A 101 37.58 -5.62 -8.86
C ILE A 101 39.02 -5.47 -9.40
N SER A 102 39.29 -4.36 -10.08
CA SER A 102 40.62 -3.96 -10.53
C SER A 102 40.76 -2.45 -10.43
N ARG A 103 41.98 -1.92 -10.59
CA ARG A 103 42.26 -0.46 -10.47
C ARG A 103 41.26 0.42 -11.24
N ASP A 104 40.77 -0.05 -12.36
CA ASP A 104 39.91 0.64 -13.31
C ASP A 104 38.53 -0.02 -13.47
N ARG A 105 38.14 -0.96 -12.60
CA ARG A 105 36.89 -1.71 -12.76
C ARG A 105 36.13 -1.80 -11.45
N LEU A 106 34.95 -1.18 -11.44
CA LEU A 106 34.08 -1.08 -10.29
C LEU A 106 32.82 -1.93 -10.49
N GLN A 107 32.46 -2.71 -9.49
CA GLN A 107 31.17 -3.38 -9.41
C GLN A 107 30.31 -2.70 -8.36
N LEU A 108 29.06 -2.42 -8.72
CA LEU A 108 28.04 -1.86 -7.86
C LEU A 108 26.86 -2.83 -7.79
N SER A 109 26.55 -3.31 -6.60
CA SER A 109 25.42 -4.20 -6.33
C SER A 109 24.33 -3.43 -5.61
N TRP A 110 23.33 -2.96 -6.35
CA TRP A 110 22.18 -2.23 -5.86
C TRP A 110 21.07 -3.17 -5.45
N ARG A 111 20.54 -3.01 -4.24
CA ARG A 111 19.48 -3.87 -3.70
C ARG A 111 18.39 -3.02 -3.09
N LEU A 112 17.16 -3.25 -3.55
CA LEU A 112 15.96 -2.58 -3.06
C LEU A 112 15.23 -3.48 -2.09
N THR A 113 14.98 -3.02 -0.87
CA THR A 113 14.17 -3.73 0.13
C THR A 113 12.83 -3.02 0.34
N GLY A 114 11.80 -3.82 0.65
CA GLY A 114 10.48 -3.31 1.05
C GLY A 114 10.45 -2.83 2.50
N SER A 115 9.33 -2.23 2.90
CA SER A 115 9.06 -1.85 4.30
C SER A 115 9.07 -3.05 5.25
N GLU A 116 8.70 -4.23 4.77
CA GLU A 116 8.75 -5.50 5.51
C GLU A 116 10.11 -6.23 5.33
N HIS A 117 11.14 -5.52 4.86
CA HIS A 117 12.53 -6.00 4.76
C HIS A 117 12.76 -7.19 3.81
N TYR A 118 11.76 -7.61 3.03
CA TYR A 118 11.98 -8.54 1.94
C TYR A 118 12.74 -7.85 0.80
N GLU A 119 13.77 -8.52 0.29
CA GLU A 119 14.51 -8.06 -0.88
C GLU A 119 13.56 -8.05 -2.07
N THR A 120 13.31 -6.85 -2.59
CA THR A 120 12.44 -6.65 -3.72
C THR A 120 13.24 -6.72 -5.00
N LEU A 121 14.45 -6.16 -5.09
CA LEU A 121 15.18 -6.03 -6.35
C LEU A 121 16.69 -6.15 -6.17
N THR A 122 17.38 -6.74 -7.14
CA THR A 122 18.85 -6.72 -7.25
C THR A 122 19.25 -6.26 -8.64
N VAL A 123 20.18 -5.30 -8.70
CA VAL A 123 20.78 -4.78 -9.93
C VAL A 123 22.28 -4.73 -9.74
N THR A 124 23.01 -5.54 -10.51
CA THR A 124 24.48 -5.53 -10.52
C THR A 124 24.98 -4.83 -11.76
N GLN A 125 25.87 -3.87 -11.57
CA GLN A 125 26.50 -3.08 -12.61
C GLN A 125 28.02 -3.23 -12.48
N THR A 126 28.70 -3.43 -13.62
CA THR A 126 30.17 -3.41 -13.69
C THR A 126 30.60 -2.37 -14.71
N GLU A 127 31.49 -1.47 -14.33
CA GLU A 127 31.91 -0.35 -15.15
C GLU A 127 33.43 -0.20 -15.16
N GLU A 128 33.97 0.18 -16.32
CA GLU A 128 35.33 0.70 -16.42
C GLU A 128 35.32 2.17 -15.99
N ILE A 129 36.21 2.52 -15.06
CA ILE A 129 36.29 3.82 -14.41
C ILE A 129 37.72 4.36 -14.42
N SER A 130 37.86 5.69 -14.46
CA SER A 130 39.16 6.30 -14.17
C SER A 130 39.42 6.26 -12.67
N SER A 131 40.45 5.53 -12.24
CA SER A 131 40.84 5.44 -10.82
C SER A 131 41.08 6.83 -10.21
N LYS A 132 41.67 7.75 -11.00
CA LYS A 132 41.96 9.12 -10.57
C LYS A 132 40.69 9.96 -10.39
N ALA A 133 39.65 9.69 -11.16
CA ALA A 133 38.35 10.36 -11.02
C ALA A 133 37.57 9.77 -9.84
N TRP A 134 37.62 8.44 -9.67
CA TRP A 134 37.02 7.74 -8.54
C TRP A 134 37.58 8.17 -7.19
N LEU A 135 38.92 8.18 -7.06
CA LEU A 135 39.61 8.64 -5.85
C LEU A 135 39.31 10.09 -5.48
N ARG A 136 38.98 10.92 -6.47
CA ARG A 136 38.60 12.34 -6.26
C ARG A 136 37.11 12.53 -6.05
N GLY A 137 36.29 11.49 -6.16
CA GLY A 137 34.84 11.60 -6.10
C GLY A 137 34.26 12.50 -7.19
N ASP A 138 34.80 12.41 -8.41
CA ASP A 138 34.42 13.29 -9.52
C ASP A 138 32.91 13.23 -9.83
N ASP A 139 32.24 14.38 -9.76
CA ASP A 139 30.79 14.49 -9.90
C ASP A 139 30.26 13.94 -11.23
N ALA A 140 31.01 14.11 -12.32
CA ALA A 140 30.57 13.64 -13.64
C ALA A 140 30.61 12.10 -13.70
N LEU A 141 31.65 11.50 -13.10
CA LEU A 141 31.73 10.05 -12.95
C LEU A 141 30.57 9.52 -12.10
N LEU A 142 30.35 10.10 -10.91
CA LEU A 142 29.28 9.66 -9.99
C LEU A 142 27.90 9.77 -10.62
N GLN A 143 27.62 10.88 -11.34
CA GLN A 143 26.37 11.06 -12.07
C GLN A 143 26.19 10.04 -13.20
N SER A 144 27.26 9.68 -13.91
CA SER A 144 27.24 8.66 -14.96
C SER A 144 26.93 7.27 -14.40
N LEU A 145 27.62 6.87 -13.32
CA LEU A 145 27.40 5.59 -12.62
C LEU A 145 25.95 5.50 -12.13
N ALA A 146 25.50 6.51 -11.38
CA ALA A 146 24.12 6.62 -10.89
C ALA A 146 23.09 6.61 -12.02
N GLY A 147 23.35 7.31 -13.12
CA GLY A 147 22.44 7.38 -14.27
C GLY A 147 22.19 5.99 -14.89
N LYS A 148 23.26 5.23 -15.13
CA LYS A 148 23.18 3.87 -15.70
C LYS A 148 22.48 2.90 -14.75
N ALA A 149 22.80 2.94 -13.46
CA ALA A 149 22.14 2.13 -12.44
C ALA A 149 20.64 2.46 -12.33
N ALA A 150 20.30 3.75 -12.28
CA ALA A 150 18.92 4.22 -12.20
C ALA A 150 18.09 3.80 -13.42
N ASP A 151 18.67 3.74 -14.62
CA ASP A 151 18.00 3.19 -15.80
C ASP A 151 17.66 1.71 -15.63
N GLN A 152 18.58 0.92 -15.09
CA GLN A 152 18.35 -0.50 -14.84
C GLN A 152 17.28 -0.70 -13.76
N VAL A 153 17.37 0.03 -12.65
CA VAL A 153 16.38 0.02 -11.56
C VAL A 153 14.99 0.42 -12.09
N ASP A 154 14.87 1.56 -12.77
CA ASP A 154 13.61 2.04 -13.35
C ASP A 154 12.99 1.02 -14.30
N ARG A 155 13.79 0.44 -15.22
CA ARG A 155 13.29 -0.60 -16.13
C ARG A 155 12.75 -1.81 -15.39
N GLN A 156 13.43 -2.29 -14.36
CA GLN A 156 12.95 -3.44 -13.61
C GLN A 156 11.72 -3.11 -12.76
N LEU A 157 11.67 -1.93 -12.13
CA LEU A 157 10.48 -1.43 -11.43
C LEU A 157 9.28 -1.36 -12.37
N ARG A 158 9.43 -0.76 -13.56
CA ARG A 158 8.36 -0.69 -14.58
C ARG A 158 7.93 -2.07 -15.06
N ARG A 159 8.86 -3.01 -15.25
CA ARG A 159 8.53 -4.40 -15.63
C ARG A 159 7.71 -5.09 -14.53
N ARG A 160 8.07 -4.88 -13.27
CA ARG A 160 7.33 -5.41 -12.12
C ARG A 160 5.96 -4.79 -12.01
N GLU A 161 5.83 -3.48 -12.19
CA GLU A 161 4.52 -2.81 -12.22
C GLU A 161 3.64 -3.29 -13.38
N ARG A 162 4.24 -3.62 -14.53
CA ARG A 162 3.53 -4.22 -15.66
C ARG A 162 3.13 -5.68 -15.39
N GLY A 163 3.97 -6.45 -14.71
CA GLY A 163 3.68 -7.83 -14.29
C GLY A 163 2.75 -7.92 -13.06
N GLN A 164 2.69 -6.86 -12.26
CA GLN A 164 1.81 -6.64 -11.12
C GLN A 164 0.65 -5.70 -11.49
N GLY A 165 0.31 -5.64 -12.78
CA GLY A 165 -0.53 -4.62 -13.43
C GLY A 165 -1.49 -3.94 -12.48
N ARG A 166 -1.29 -2.62 -12.25
CA ARG A 166 -2.10 -1.73 -11.42
C ARG A 166 -3.30 -2.47 -10.81
N ARG A 167 -3.10 -3.18 -9.70
CA ARG A 167 -4.25 -3.64 -8.90
C ARG A 167 -4.93 -2.35 -8.50
N ILE A 168 -5.97 -1.97 -9.24
CA ILE A 168 -7.08 -1.23 -8.65
C ILE A 168 -7.43 -2.13 -7.48
N ALA A 169 -6.96 -1.77 -6.29
CA ALA A 169 -7.41 -2.45 -5.10
C ALA A 169 -8.92 -2.21 -5.12
N PHE A 170 -9.69 -3.29 -5.27
CA PHE A 170 -11.13 -3.16 -5.19
C PHE A 170 -11.47 -2.54 -3.83
N ALA A 171 -12.45 -1.64 -3.81
CA ALA A 171 -13.04 -1.19 -2.56
C ALA A 171 -13.41 -2.42 -1.71
N PRO A 172 -13.13 -2.41 -0.39
CA PRO A 172 -13.45 -3.54 0.46
C PRO A 172 -14.93 -3.89 0.42
N VAL A 173 -15.23 -5.18 0.38
CA VAL A 173 -16.61 -5.68 0.38
C VAL A 173 -16.94 -6.29 1.74
N THR A 174 -18.03 -5.83 2.33
CA THR A 174 -18.68 -6.49 3.47
C THR A 174 -19.82 -7.36 2.95
N ILE A 175 -19.85 -8.62 3.37
CA ILE A 175 -20.93 -9.54 3.00
C ILE A 175 -22.08 -9.35 3.99
N GLY A 176 -23.23 -8.91 3.47
CA GLY A 176 -24.45 -8.76 4.25
C GLY A 176 -25.31 -10.03 4.27
N PRO A 177 -26.54 -9.93 4.78
CA PRO A 177 -27.46 -11.07 4.81
C PRO A 177 -27.82 -11.57 3.41
N VAL A 178 -28.18 -12.85 3.36
CA VAL A 178 -28.75 -13.50 2.18
C VAL A 178 -30.17 -13.94 2.52
N ASP A 179 -31.15 -13.30 1.90
CA ASP A 179 -32.57 -13.50 2.18
C ASP A 179 -33.22 -14.50 1.23
N GLY A 180 -34.39 -15.03 1.62
CA GLY A 180 -35.17 -15.97 0.81
C GLY A 180 -34.59 -17.39 0.73
N VAL A 181 -33.53 -17.68 1.48
CA VAL A 181 -32.89 -19.00 1.50
C VAL A 181 -33.45 -19.87 2.64
N PRO A 182 -33.91 -21.10 2.36
CA PRO A 182 -34.38 -22.02 3.40
C PRO A 182 -33.31 -22.42 4.44
N GLY A 183 -33.72 -22.50 5.71
CA GLY A 183 -32.92 -23.06 6.80
C GLY A 183 -31.58 -22.34 7.01
N GLN A 184 -30.49 -23.10 7.04
CA GLN A 184 -29.13 -22.55 7.23
C GLN A 184 -28.44 -22.14 5.92
N GLY A 185 -29.13 -22.21 4.78
CA GLY A 185 -28.53 -21.97 3.47
C GLY A 185 -27.99 -20.56 3.32
N GLY A 186 -28.65 -19.54 3.87
CA GLY A 186 -28.19 -18.14 3.79
C GLY A 186 -26.80 -17.93 4.40
N ARG A 187 -26.56 -18.47 5.60
CA ARG A 187 -25.23 -18.40 6.26
C ARG A 187 -24.15 -19.13 5.47
N LYS A 188 -24.48 -20.32 4.94
CA LYS A 188 -23.55 -21.10 4.11
C LYS A 188 -23.24 -20.39 2.79
N LEU A 189 -24.22 -19.71 2.20
CA LEU A 189 -24.05 -18.93 0.98
C LEU A 189 -23.18 -17.68 1.21
N ALA A 190 -23.43 -16.94 2.28
CA ALA A 190 -22.61 -15.80 2.67
C ALA A 190 -21.14 -16.21 2.86
N ALA A 191 -20.89 -17.28 3.62
CA ALA A 191 -19.55 -17.81 3.84
C ALA A 191 -18.88 -18.30 2.54
N ALA A 192 -19.63 -18.97 1.67
CA ALA A 192 -19.13 -19.43 0.37
C ALA A 192 -18.79 -18.25 -0.56
N MET A 193 -19.61 -17.21 -0.58
CA MET A 193 -19.36 -15.99 -1.35
C MET A 193 -18.15 -15.22 -0.81
N GLN A 194 -18.02 -15.12 0.52
CA GLN A 194 -16.85 -14.56 1.17
C GLN A 194 -15.57 -15.27 0.72
N ALA A 195 -15.55 -16.61 0.79
CA ALA A 195 -14.41 -17.41 0.32
C ALA A 195 -14.13 -17.21 -1.18
N ALA A 196 -15.15 -17.23 -2.02
CA ALA A 196 -14.99 -17.07 -3.47
C ALA A 196 -14.47 -15.67 -3.86
N LEU A 197 -14.86 -14.61 -3.15
CA LEU A 197 -14.36 -13.25 -3.36
C LEU A 197 -12.93 -13.08 -2.86
N ALA A 198 -12.59 -13.68 -1.71
CA ALA A 198 -11.21 -13.72 -1.20
C ALA A 198 -10.28 -14.41 -2.20
N ASP A 199 -10.66 -15.59 -2.71
CA ASP A 199 -9.93 -16.32 -3.75
C ASP A 199 -9.80 -15.50 -5.04
N ALA A 200 -10.80 -14.67 -5.35
CA ALA A 200 -10.80 -13.78 -6.50
C ALA A 200 -9.98 -12.48 -6.28
N GLY A 201 -9.35 -12.31 -5.11
CA GLY A 201 -8.48 -11.19 -4.77
C GLY A 201 -9.21 -9.90 -4.40
N VAL A 202 -10.49 -9.99 -4.05
CA VAL A 202 -11.32 -8.87 -3.56
C VAL A 202 -11.06 -8.67 -2.06
N PRO A 203 -10.69 -7.46 -1.61
CA PRO A 203 -10.53 -7.17 -0.18
C PRO A 203 -11.87 -7.30 0.54
N LEU A 204 -11.86 -7.88 1.73
CA LEU A 204 -13.06 -8.10 2.54
C LEU A 204 -12.94 -7.33 3.86
N SER A 205 -14.08 -6.89 4.37
CA SER A 205 -14.19 -6.25 5.68
C SER A 205 -15.32 -6.89 6.49
N ASP A 206 -15.08 -7.07 7.79
CA ASP A 206 -16.06 -7.61 8.73
C ASP A 206 -17.19 -6.60 9.04
N SER A 207 -16.98 -5.32 8.75
CA SER A 207 -17.98 -4.26 8.94
C SER A 207 -17.98 -3.27 7.77
N PRO A 208 -19.13 -2.69 7.41
CA PRO A 208 -19.21 -1.72 6.32
C PRO A 208 -18.26 -0.53 6.54
N LEU A 209 -17.52 -0.16 5.50
CA LEU A 209 -16.62 1.00 5.48
C LEU A 209 -17.20 2.08 4.57
N ASP A 210 -16.97 3.36 4.89
CA ASP A 210 -17.48 4.50 4.13
C ASP A 210 -17.06 4.49 2.64
N ASP A 211 -15.87 3.97 2.36
CA ASP A 211 -15.28 3.81 1.02
C ASP A 211 -15.41 2.37 0.48
N GLY A 212 -16.21 1.53 1.14
CA GLY A 212 -16.46 0.14 0.79
C GLY A 212 -17.79 -0.10 0.08
N PHE A 213 -18.08 -1.38 -0.16
CA PHE A 213 -19.38 -1.83 -0.63
C PHE A 213 -19.96 -2.90 0.31
N ILE A 214 -21.28 -3.01 0.30
CA ILE A 214 -22.02 -4.09 0.96
C ILE A 214 -22.61 -4.96 -0.14
N LEU A 215 -22.37 -6.27 -0.06
CA LEU A 215 -22.97 -7.25 -0.97
C LEU A 215 -24.13 -7.94 -0.27
N LEU A 216 -25.34 -7.73 -0.77
CA LEU A 216 -26.57 -8.36 -0.28
C LEU A 216 -27.01 -9.45 -1.25
N GLY A 217 -27.55 -10.56 -0.73
CA GLY A 217 -28.07 -11.65 -1.56
C GLY A 217 -29.57 -11.83 -1.37
N SER A 218 -30.27 -12.17 -2.44
CA SER A 218 -31.67 -12.60 -2.38
C SER A 218 -31.87 -13.84 -3.25
N MET A 219 -32.55 -14.85 -2.70
CA MET A 219 -32.90 -16.06 -3.41
C MET A 219 -34.42 -16.20 -3.56
N HIS A 220 -34.85 -16.62 -4.73
CA HIS A 220 -36.18 -17.17 -4.94
C HIS A 220 -36.08 -18.64 -5.35
N VAL A 221 -36.94 -19.48 -4.77
CA VAL A 221 -37.03 -20.90 -5.10
C VAL A 221 -38.43 -21.20 -5.59
N SER A 222 -38.55 -21.50 -6.88
CA SER A 222 -39.82 -21.91 -7.49
C SER A 222 -39.91 -23.43 -7.49
N PRO A 223 -41.03 -24.02 -7.02
CA PRO A 223 -41.22 -25.47 -7.07
C PRO A 223 -41.36 -25.94 -8.53
N ASP A 224 -40.59 -26.95 -8.91
CA ASP A 224 -40.62 -27.56 -10.25
C ASP A 224 -40.59 -29.10 -10.17
N GLY A 225 -41.62 -29.69 -9.56
CA GLY A 225 -41.71 -31.14 -9.38
C GLY A 225 -40.60 -31.73 -8.50
N THR A 226 -39.80 -32.64 -9.05
CA THR A 226 -38.63 -33.24 -8.38
C THR A 226 -37.42 -32.31 -8.32
N ASP A 227 -37.41 -31.30 -9.19
CA ASP A 227 -36.40 -30.28 -9.28
C ASP A 227 -36.93 -28.95 -8.71
N GLN A 228 -36.03 -28.01 -8.51
CA GLN A 228 -36.36 -26.67 -8.05
C GLN A 228 -35.54 -25.67 -8.84
N ARG A 229 -36.24 -24.68 -9.39
CA ARG A 229 -35.57 -23.54 -10.01
C ARG A 229 -35.18 -22.56 -8.93
N ILE A 230 -33.89 -22.27 -8.84
CA ILE A 230 -33.33 -21.25 -7.97
C ILE A 230 -32.96 -20.03 -8.79
N GLU A 231 -33.31 -18.85 -8.29
CA GLU A 231 -32.94 -17.56 -8.84
C GLU A 231 -32.25 -16.76 -7.73
N MET A 232 -31.03 -16.31 -7.98
CA MET A 232 -30.16 -15.61 -7.04
C MET A 232 -29.85 -14.23 -7.61
N VAL A 233 -30.12 -13.19 -6.84
CA VAL A 233 -29.73 -11.82 -7.17
C VAL A 233 -28.81 -11.29 -6.08
N TRP A 234 -27.63 -10.86 -6.49
CA TRP A 234 -26.65 -10.18 -5.65
C TRP A 234 -26.71 -8.68 -5.92
N HIS A 235 -26.94 -7.88 -4.88
CA HIS A 235 -26.96 -6.43 -4.95
C HIS A 235 -25.68 -5.89 -4.33
N LEU A 236 -24.90 -5.16 -5.12
CA LEU A 236 -23.75 -4.42 -4.62
C LEU A 236 -24.21 -3.00 -4.33
N ILE A 237 -24.18 -2.60 -3.06
CA ILE A 237 -24.66 -1.30 -2.60
C ILE A 237 -23.54 -0.53 -1.90
N ARG A 238 -23.65 0.80 -1.88
CA ARG A 238 -22.81 1.66 -1.04
C ARG A 238 -23.36 1.71 0.40
N PRO A 239 -22.55 2.11 1.39
CA PRO A 239 -22.99 2.23 2.79
C PRO A 239 -24.16 3.21 2.98
N ASP A 240 -24.31 4.17 2.06
CA ASP A 240 -25.44 5.11 2.01
C ASP A 240 -26.75 4.49 1.48
N GLY A 241 -26.74 3.19 1.15
CA GLY A 241 -27.89 2.44 0.66
C GLY A 241 -28.14 2.54 -0.85
N ARG A 242 -27.35 3.30 -1.60
CA ARG A 242 -27.50 3.38 -3.06
C ARG A 242 -26.98 2.11 -3.73
N GLU A 243 -27.79 1.55 -4.63
CA GLU A 243 -27.38 0.42 -5.44
C GLU A 243 -26.35 0.85 -6.50
N PHE A 244 -25.23 0.14 -6.53
CA PHE A 244 -24.18 0.29 -7.53
C PHE A 244 -24.39 -0.63 -8.72
N GLY A 245 -24.93 -1.83 -8.47
CA GLY A 245 -25.38 -2.74 -9.51
C GLY A 245 -25.75 -4.12 -8.99
N THR A 246 -26.22 -4.97 -9.90
CA THR A 246 -26.75 -6.29 -9.56
C THR A 246 -26.13 -7.40 -10.41
N ILE A 247 -26.05 -8.60 -9.86
CA ILE A 247 -25.71 -9.83 -10.56
C ILE A 247 -26.87 -10.80 -10.38
N SER A 248 -27.43 -11.32 -11.47
CA SER A 248 -28.49 -12.33 -11.43
C SER A 248 -27.99 -13.67 -11.96
N GLN A 249 -28.35 -14.74 -11.28
CA GLN A 249 -28.00 -16.12 -11.62
C GLN A 249 -29.24 -16.99 -11.44
N ALA A 250 -29.45 -17.95 -12.34
CA ALA A 250 -30.53 -18.91 -12.19
C ALA A 250 -30.06 -20.30 -12.57
N ASN A 251 -30.53 -21.32 -11.85
CA ASN A 251 -30.26 -22.71 -12.16
C ASN A 251 -31.41 -23.62 -11.71
N THR A 252 -31.53 -24.80 -12.31
CA THR A 252 -32.45 -25.84 -11.85
C THR A 252 -31.64 -26.92 -11.14
N VAL A 253 -32.03 -27.25 -9.91
CA VAL A 253 -31.31 -28.20 -9.04
C VAL A 253 -32.27 -29.23 -8.46
N PRO A 254 -31.81 -30.46 -8.16
CA PRO A 254 -32.64 -31.44 -7.47
C PRO A 254 -33.11 -30.93 -6.12
N ARG A 255 -34.38 -31.16 -5.77
CA ARG A 255 -34.97 -30.71 -4.50
C ARG A 255 -34.17 -31.11 -3.24
N ALA A 256 -33.52 -32.26 -3.29
CA ALA A 256 -32.68 -32.76 -2.20
C ALA A 256 -31.50 -31.82 -1.87
N GLN A 257 -30.93 -31.14 -2.87
CA GLN A 257 -29.81 -30.21 -2.67
C GLN A 257 -30.24 -28.95 -1.91
N VAL A 258 -31.43 -28.42 -2.22
CA VAL A 258 -32.02 -27.25 -1.53
C VAL A 258 -32.46 -27.60 -0.10
N SER A 259 -32.76 -28.87 0.16
CA SER A 259 -33.27 -29.34 1.46
C SER A 259 -32.18 -29.75 2.45
N GLY A 260 -30.94 -30.03 2.02
CA GLY A 260 -29.92 -30.60 2.92
C GLY A 260 -28.45 -30.33 2.57
N ASP A 261 -28.07 -30.32 1.29
CA ASP A 261 -26.66 -30.16 0.87
C ASP A 261 -26.30 -28.73 0.47
N TRP A 262 -26.54 -27.79 1.39
CA TRP A 262 -26.24 -26.38 1.16
C TRP A 262 -24.75 -26.08 1.02
N GLY A 263 -23.84 -26.94 1.49
CA GLY A 263 -22.39 -26.67 1.42
C GLY A 263 -21.90 -26.66 -0.02
N ASN A 264 -22.19 -27.74 -0.75
CA ASN A 264 -21.80 -27.88 -2.14
C ASN A 264 -22.56 -26.90 -3.04
N LEU A 265 -23.88 -26.76 -2.84
CA LEU A 265 -24.70 -25.83 -3.61
C LEU A 265 -24.25 -24.37 -3.40
N ALA A 266 -23.98 -23.97 -2.15
CA ALA A 266 -23.49 -22.62 -1.85
C ALA A 266 -22.14 -22.34 -2.52
N SER A 267 -21.20 -23.30 -2.47
CA SER A 267 -19.90 -23.15 -3.13
C SER A 267 -20.05 -22.99 -4.64
N ALA A 268 -20.93 -23.77 -5.27
CA ALA A 268 -21.17 -23.68 -6.71
C ALA A 268 -21.78 -22.32 -7.11
N ILE A 269 -22.80 -21.85 -6.39
CA ILE A 269 -23.42 -20.54 -6.64
C ILE A 269 -22.40 -19.42 -6.45
N ALA A 270 -21.64 -19.45 -5.35
CA ALA A 270 -20.64 -18.44 -5.03
C ALA A 270 -19.52 -18.35 -6.07
N LYS A 271 -18.95 -19.49 -6.47
CA LYS A 271 -17.89 -19.54 -7.51
C LYS A 271 -18.38 -19.01 -8.86
N ALA A 272 -19.66 -19.25 -9.19
CA ALA A 272 -20.25 -18.71 -10.41
C ALA A 272 -20.54 -17.20 -10.30
N GLY A 273 -20.84 -16.68 -9.10
CA GLY A 273 -21.26 -15.29 -8.88
C GLY A 273 -20.09 -14.32 -8.65
N ALA A 274 -19.04 -14.76 -7.97
CA ALA A 274 -17.88 -13.94 -7.61
C ALA A 274 -17.21 -13.22 -8.80
N PRO A 275 -17.05 -13.84 -10.00
CA PRO A 275 -16.52 -13.13 -11.17
C PRO A 275 -17.37 -11.91 -11.56
N GLY A 276 -18.70 -12.02 -11.50
CA GLY A 276 -19.62 -10.93 -11.81
C GLY A 276 -19.54 -9.77 -10.80
N VAL A 277 -19.43 -10.08 -9.50
CA VAL A 277 -19.18 -9.06 -8.46
C VAL A 277 -17.85 -8.34 -8.74
N ARG A 278 -16.79 -9.09 -9.06
CA ARG A 278 -15.49 -8.53 -9.40
C ARG A 278 -15.54 -7.65 -10.65
N ASP A 279 -16.36 -8.00 -11.64
CA ASP A 279 -16.58 -7.18 -12.84
C ASP A 279 -17.34 -5.88 -12.54
N LEU A 280 -18.28 -5.89 -11.59
CA LEU A 280 -18.91 -4.65 -11.12
C LEU A 280 -17.89 -3.76 -10.40
N LEU A 281 -17.12 -4.31 -9.46
CA LEU A 281 -16.10 -3.54 -8.71
C LEU A 281 -15.05 -2.89 -9.62
N ARG A 282 -14.74 -3.49 -10.79
CA ARG A 282 -13.85 -2.87 -11.80
C ARG A 282 -14.39 -1.59 -12.42
N ARG A 283 -15.71 -1.37 -12.37
CA ARG A 283 -16.38 -0.19 -12.96
C ARG A 283 -16.45 0.98 -11.99
N ASP A 284 -16.03 0.80 -10.74
CA ASP A 284 -15.96 1.87 -9.77
C ASP A 284 -14.78 2.79 -10.10
N PRO A 285 -15.01 4.11 -10.30
CA PRO A 285 -13.96 5.04 -10.70
C PRO A 285 -13.03 5.46 -9.55
N GLY A 286 -13.33 5.08 -8.30
CA GLY A 286 -12.72 5.62 -7.08
C GLY A 286 -13.46 6.84 -6.54
#